data_AF-V5H6I6-F1
#
_entry.id   AF-V5H6I6-F1
#
_cell.length_a   1.000
_cell.length_b   1.000
_cell.length_c   1.000
_cell.angle_alpha   90.00
_cell.angle_beta   90.00
_cell.angle_gamma   90.00
#
_symmetry.space_group_name_H-M   'P 1'
#
loop_
_entity.id
_entity.type
_entity.pdbx_description
1 polymer ?
#
loop_
_entity_poly.entity_id
_entity_poly.type
_entity_poly.pdbx_seq_one_letter_code
_entity_poly.pdbx_strand_id
1 'polypeptide(L)'
;GVSESELFTSITDLLTGKALSWYRSVRGKIFNWPDFISKLRENYLPYNFQHDLLQEIRQREQGPDETVSEFFSCMINYFSRLQKKITEQEKMEIIYNNLD
;
A
#
# COMPACT_ATOMS: atom_id res chain seq x y z
N GLY A 1 -5.48 -12.22 -17.46
CA GLY A 1 -5.02 -11.88 -16.09
C GLY A 1 -4.91 -13.17 -15.30
N VAL A 2 -4.00 -13.23 -14.32
CA VAL A 2 -3.85 -14.38 -13.41
C VAL A 2 -4.93 -14.29 -12.32
N SER A 3 -5.56 -15.42 -12.00
CA SER A 3 -6.58 -15.51 -10.95
C SER A 3 -5.97 -15.51 -9.55
N GLU A 4 -6.74 -15.11 -8.54
CA GLU A 4 -6.29 -15.16 -7.15
C GLU A 4 -5.96 -16.57 -6.67
N SER A 5 -6.66 -17.59 -7.19
CA SER A 5 -6.33 -18.99 -6.90
C SER A 5 -4.97 -19.39 -7.46
N GLU A 6 -4.65 -18.97 -8.69
CA GLU A 6 -3.33 -19.22 -9.29
C GLU A 6 -2.22 -18.47 -8.54
N LEU A 7 -2.48 -17.24 -8.10
CA LEU A 7 -1.55 -16.50 -7.24
C LEU A 7 -1.33 -17.22 -5.91
N PHE A 8 -2.41 -17.73 -5.30
CA PHE A 8 -2.36 -18.45 -4.04
C PHE A 8 -1.55 -19.73 -4.12
N THR A 9 -1.73 -20.54 -5.18
CA THR A 9 -0.96 -21.77 -5.36
C THR A 9 0.52 -21.49 -5.63
N SER A 10 0.86 -20.30 -6.13
CA SER A 10 2.22 -19.91 -6.51
C SER A 10 2.97 -19.12 -5.43
N ILE A 11 2.40 -18.92 -4.22
CA ILE A 11 3.02 -18.10 -3.15
C ILE A 11 4.46 -18.53 -2.84
N THR A 12 4.74 -19.84 -2.82
CA THR A 12 6.08 -20.34 -2.51
C THR A 12 7.11 -20.01 -3.57
N ASP A 13 6.67 -19.76 -4.81
CA ASP A 13 7.54 -19.39 -5.94
C ASP A 13 7.73 -17.87 -6.01
N LEU A 14 6.75 -17.11 -5.51
CA LEU A 14 6.79 -15.64 -5.44
C LEU A 14 7.65 -15.12 -4.29
N LEU A 15 7.76 -15.87 -3.20
CA LEU A 15 8.49 -15.46 -2.00
C LEU A 15 9.90 -16.02 -1.97
N THR A 16 10.84 -15.23 -1.44
CA THR A 16 12.22 -15.65 -1.22
C THR A 16 12.70 -15.28 0.18
N GLY A 17 13.81 -15.88 0.62
CA GLY A 17 14.49 -15.54 1.86
C GLY A 17 13.58 -15.56 3.11
N LYS A 18 13.57 -14.44 3.86
CA LYS A 18 12.83 -14.30 5.12
C LYS A 18 11.31 -14.38 4.92
N ALA A 19 10.80 -13.86 3.81
CA ALA A 19 9.37 -13.90 3.51
C ALA A 19 8.88 -15.33 3.25
N LEU A 20 9.65 -16.13 2.50
CA LEU A 20 9.33 -17.54 2.29
C LEU A 20 9.37 -18.34 3.60
N SER A 21 10.38 -18.08 4.43
CA SER A 21 10.54 -18.73 5.74
C SER A 21 9.38 -18.41 6.68
N TRP A 22 8.98 -17.14 6.73
CA TRP A 22 7.79 -16.68 7.45
C TRP A 22 6.53 -17.38 6.94
N TYR A 23 6.26 -17.36 5.62
CA TYR A 23 5.06 -17.97 5.05
C TYR A 23 4.97 -19.47 5.40
N ARG A 24 6.08 -20.21 5.30
CA ARG A 24 6.14 -21.63 5.69
C ARG A 24 5.77 -21.86 7.15
N SER A 25 6.11 -20.94 8.05
CA SER A 25 5.79 -21.03 9.49
C SER A 25 4.31 -20.77 9.81
N VAL A 26 3.61 -19.99 8.97
CA VAL A 26 2.20 -19.62 9.19
C VAL A 26 1.23 -20.24 8.17
N ARG A 27 1.72 -21.05 7.23
CA ARG A 27 0.94 -21.62 6.12
C ARG A 27 -0.35 -22.31 6.55
N GLY A 28 -0.34 -23.02 7.68
CA GLY A 28 -1.53 -23.69 8.22
C GLY A 28 -2.65 -22.74 8.72
N LYS A 29 -2.41 -21.42 8.71
CA LYS A 29 -3.36 -20.37 9.13
C LYS A 29 -3.82 -19.49 7.97
N ILE A 30 -3.42 -19.81 6.73
CA ILE A 30 -3.68 -19.01 5.54
C ILE A 30 -4.39 -19.90 4.52
N PHE A 31 -5.63 -19.58 4.15
CA PHE A 31 -6.48 -20.48 3.35
C PHE A 31 -6.81 -19.96 1.96
N ASN A 32 -6.64 -18.65 1.73
CA ASN A 32 -6.92 -18.01 0.46
C ASN A 32 -6.00 -16.78 0.27
N TRP A 33 -6.06 -16.19 -0.92
CA TRP A 33 -5.26 -15.01 -1.26
C TRP A 33 -5.53 -13.80 -0.34
N PRO A 34 -6.79 -13.43 -0.04
CA PRO A 34 -7.08 -12.38 0.96
C PRO A 34 -6.43 -12.61 2.33
N ASP A 35 -6.48 -13.83 2.87
CA ASP A 35 -5.86 -14.18 4.15
C ASP A 35 -4.35 -13.99 4.10
N PHE A 36 -3.73 -14.43 3.00
CA PHE A 36 -2.29 -14.26 2.78
C PHE A 36 -1.91 -12.78 2.80
N ILE A 37 -2.63 -11.95 2.04
CA ILE A 37 -2.37 -10.50 1.98
C ILE A 37 -2.57 -9.84 3.35
N SER A 38 -3.61 -10.23 4.09
CA SER A 38 -3.86 -9.72 5.44
C SER A 38 -2.69 -10.06 6.38
N LYS A 39 -2.30 -11.33 6.46
CA LYS A 39 -1.20 -11.78 7.33
C LYS A 39 0.16 -11.21 6.92
N LEU A 40 0.40 -11.05 5.61
CA LEU A 40 1.60 -10.44 5.09
C LEU A 40 1.70 -8.98 5.57
N ARG A 41 0.61 -8.23 5.48
CA ARG A 41 0.54 -6.85 5.98
C ARG A 41 0.76 -6.78 7.49
N GLU A 42 0.09 -7.62 8.26
CA GLU A 42 0.26 -7.68 9.72
C GLU A 42 1.72 -7.94 10.14
N ASN A 43 2.44 -8.77 9.39
CA ASN A 43 3.82 -9.15 9.73
C ASN A 43 4.87 -8.12 9.27
N TYR A 44 4.64 -7.45 8.15
CA TYR A 44 5.65 -6.60 7.49
C TYR A 44 5.37 -5.11 7.54
N LEU A 45 4.14 -4.69 7.88
CA LEU A 45 3.83 -3.28 8.08
C LEU A 45 3.86 -2.92 9.57
N PRO A 46 4.39 -1.75 9.93
CA PRO A 46 4.21 -1.18 11.26
C PRO A 46 2.72 -1.09 11.64
N TYR A 47 2.42 -1.23 12.93
CA TYR A 47 1.05 -1.14 13.46
C TYR A 47 0.34 0.17 13.04
N ASN A 48 1.07 1.28 13.04
CA ASN A 48 0.61 2.62 12.69
C ASN A 48 0.81 2.98 11.21
N PHE A 49 1.20 2.04 10.33
CA PHE A 49 1.56 2.34 8.94
C PHE A 49 0.50 3.16 8.19
N GLN A 50 -0.79 2.84 8.36
CA GLN A 50 -1.88 3.59 7.70
C GLN A 50 -2.05 5.01 8.26
N HIS A 51 -1.78 5.20 9.55
CA HIS A 51 -1.78 6.51 10.17
C HIS A 51 -0.61 7.35 9.65
N ASP A 52 0.59 6.77 9.67
CA ASP A 52 1.82 7.43 9.22
C ASP A 52 1.73 7.81 7.73
N LEU A 53 1.22 6.90 6.89
CA LEU A 53 0.99 7.17 5.47
C LEU A 53 0.02 8.34 5.24
N LEU A 54 -1.05 8.44 6.05
CA LEU A 54 -1.99 9.56 5.93
C LEU A 54 -1.35 10.89 6.39
N GLN A 55 -0.48 10.85 7.40
CA GLN A 55 0.29 12.03 7.82
C GLN A 55 1.27 12.46 6.74
N GLU A 56 2.02 11.52 6.16
CA GLU A 56 2.93 11.75 5.04
C GLU A 56 2.20 12.39 3.85
N ILE A 57 1.03 11.86 3.50
CA ILE A 57 0.15 12.43 2.46
C ILE A 57 -0.19 13.90 2.74
N ARG A 58 -0.59 14.23 3.97
CA ARG A 58 -1.01 15.59 4.34
C ARG A 58 0.16 16.57 4.37
N GLN A 59 1.37 16.08 4.62
CA GLN A 59 2.58 16.89 4.72
C GLN A 59 3.35 17.01 3.39
N ARG A 60 2.92 16.30 2.33
CA ARG A 60 3.60 16.32 1.05
C ARG A 60 3.24 17.59 0.28
N GLU A 61 4.14 18.55 0.25
CA GLU A 61 4.06 19.81 -0.52
C GLU A 61 4.75 19.68 -1.87
N GLN A 62 4.24 20.31 -2.93
CA GLN A 62 4.90 20.38 -4.24
C GLN A 62 6.35 20.87 -4.09
N GLY A 63 7.30 20.14 -4.67
CA GLY A 63 8.71 20.54 -4.63
C GLY A 63 8.99 21.76 -5.53
N PRO A 64 10.04 22.55 -5.24
CA PRO A 64 10.35 23.78 -6.00
C PRO A 64 10.68 23.52 -7.49
N ASP A 65 11.20 22.33 -7.80
CA ASP A 65 11.51 21.89 -9.16
C ASP A 65 10.50 20.84 -9.69
N GLU A 66 9.45 20.52 -8.92
CA GLU A 66 8.46 19.53 -9.27
C GLU A 66 7.32 20.18 -10.07
N THR A 67 6.99 19.63 -11.22
CA THR A 67 5.82 20.09 -11.97
C THR A 67 4.52 19.68 -11.27
N VAL A 68 3.45 20.45 -11.47
CA VAL A 68 2.12 20.10 -10.95
C VAL A 68 1.68 18.68 -11.35
N SER A 69 2.02 18.25 -12.57
CA SER A 69 1.67 16.91 -13.06
C SER A 69 2.44 15.80 -12.34
N GLU A 70 3.72 16.02 -12.02
CA GLU A 70 4.52 15.07 -11.23
C GLU A 70 3.99 14.99 -9.80
N PHE A 71 3.76 16.14 -9.17
CA PHE A 71 3.17 16.22 -7.84
C PHE A 71 1.83 15.48 -7.77
N PHE A 72 0.92 15.77 -8.72
CA PHE A 72 -0.38 15.12 -8.79
C PHE A 72 -0.26 13.60 -8.95
N SER A 73 0.65 13.13 -9.82
CA SER A 73 0.89 11.70 -10.03
C SER A 73 1.40 11.01 -8.74
N CYS A 74 2.30 11.67 -8.01
CA CYS A 74 2.78 11.21 -6.71
C CYS A 74 1.63 11.14 -5.69
N MET A 75 0.79 12.17 -5.60
CA MET A 75 -0.35 12.20 -4.68
C MET A 75 -1.36 11.08 -4.99
N ILE A 76 -1.68 10.84 -6.26
CA ILE A 76 -2.54 9.71 -6.68
C ILE A 76 -1.91 8.36 -6.26
N ASN A 77 -0.60 8.20 -6.42
CA ASN A 77 0.09 6.99 -5.95
C ASN A 77 -0.06 6.82 -4.43
N TYR A 78 0.15 7.87 -3.65
CA TYR A 78 -0.03 7.80 -2.20
C TYR A 78 -1.46 7.42 -1.80
N PHE A 79 -2.48 8.08 -2.35
CA PHE A 79 -3.89 7.76 -2.04
C PHE A 79 -4.26 6.31 -2.41
N SER A 80 -3.63 5.75 -3.45
CA SER A 80 -3.87 4.36 -3.86
C SER A 80 -3.45 3.35 -2.78
N ARG A 81 -2.45 3.69 -1.97
CA ARG A 81 -1.86 2.84 -0.90
C ARG A 81 -2.67 2.85 0.41
N LEU A 82 -3.61 3.78 0.57
CA LEU A 82 -4.52 3.80 1.72
C LEU A 82 -5.50 2.63 1.66
N GLN A 83 -5.60 1.89 2.77
CA GLN A 83 -6.61 0.86 2.98
C GLN A 83 -8.00 1.49 3.11
N LYS A 84 -8.13 2.53 3.94
CA LYS A 84 -9.35 3.34 4.02
C LYS A 84 -9.28 4.42 2.95
N LYS A 85 -10.11 4.30 1.93
CA LYS A 85 -10.22 5.32 0.89
C LYS A 85 -10.79 6.61 1.48
N ILE A 86 -10.17 7.73 1.11
CA ILE A 86 -10.70 9.08 1.32
C ILE A 86 -11.47 9.52 0.07
N THR A 87 -12.38 10.47 0.24
CA THR A 87 -13.24 10.99 -0.83
C THR A 87 -12.44 11.78 -1.86
N GLU A 88 -12.96 11.90 -3.09
CA GLU A 88 -12.33 12.76 -4.10
C GLU A 88 -12.25 14.23 -3.63
N GLN A 89 -13.24 14.70 -2.87
CA GLN A 89 -13.22 16.04 -2.30
C GLN A 89 -12.05 16.22 -1.32
N GLU A 90 -11.85 15.29 -0.39
CA GLU A 90 -10.72 15.33 0.55
C GLU A 90 -9.37 15.24 -0.18
N LYS A 91 -9.27 14.43 -1.25
CA LYS A 91 -8.05 14.37 -2.07
C LYS A 91 -7.74 15.72 -2.71
N MET A 92 -8.75 16.35 -3.30
CA MET A 92 -8.59 17.66 -3.93
C MET A 92 -8.19 18.71 -2.89
N GLU A 93 -8.84 18.73 -1.72
CA GLU A 93 -8.49 19.65 -0.63
C GLU A 93 -7.02 19.51 -0.20
N ILE A 94 -6.54 18.27 0.00
CA ILE A 94 -5.14 18.01 0.34
C ILE A 94 -4.22 18.48 -0.80
N ILE A 95 -4.54 18.17 -2.05
CA ILE A 95 -3.70 18.60 -3.19
C ILE A 95 -3.62 20.12 -3.25
N TYR A 96 -4.76 20.82 -3.20
CA TYR A 96 -4.81 22.28 -3.31
C TYR A 96 -4.08 23.00 -2.18
N ASN A 97 -4.15 22.49 -0.95
CA ASN A 97 -3.46 23.08 0.20
C ASN A 97 -1.93 22.92 0.15
N ASN A 98 -1.44 22.08 -0.76
CA ASN A 98 -0.04 21.65 -0.83
C ASN A 98 0.59 21.98 -2.20
N LEU A 99 -0.10 22.75 -3.05
CA LEU A 99 0.46 23.36 -4.26
C LEU A 99 1.23 24.64 -3.91
N ASP A 100 2.32 24.90 -4.62
CA ASP A 100 3.10 26.15 -4.59
C ASP A 100 2.62 27.11 -5.70
#